data_AF-X0SF42-F1
#
_entry.id   AF-X0SF42-F1
#
_cell.length_a   1.000
_cell.length_b   1.000
_cell.length_c   1.000
_cell.angle_alpha   90.00
_cell.angle_beta   90.00
_cell.angle_gamma   90.00
#
_symmetry.space_group_name_H-M   'P 1'
#
loop_
_entity.id
_entity.type
_entity.pdbx_description
1 polymer ?
#
loop_
_entity_poly.entity_id
_entity_poly.type
_entity_poly.pdbx_seq_one_letter_code
_entity_poly.pdbx_strand_id
1 'polypeptide(L)' 'MTVRIGIVGSGFVASLHAQALRQAPDAEIVAAASPSAEH' A
#
# COMPACT_ATOMS: atom_id res chain seq x y z
N MET A 1 6.59 10.03 13.87
CA MET A 1 7.73 9.32 13.24
C MET A 1 7.10 8.50 12.13
N THR A 2 7.46 8.72 10.87
CA THR A 2 6.73 8.12 9.75
C THR A 2 7.13 6.65 9.55
N VAL A 3 6.14 5.76 9.56
CA VAL A 3 6.30 4.35 9.20
C VAL A 3 6.24 4.22 7.69
N ARG A 4 7.31 3.67 7.10
CA ARG A 4 7.40 3.43 5.65
C ARG A 4 6.87 2.03 5.33
N ILE A 5 5.90 1.95 4.45
CA ILE A 5 5.12 0.74 4.19
C ILE A 5 5.29 0.30 2.74
N GLY A 6 5.60 -0.98 2.55
CA GLY A 6 5.50 -1.67 1.26
C GLY A 6 4.26 -2.55 1.22
N ILE A 7 3.54 -2.55 0.10
CA ILE A 7 2.36 -3.39 -0.12
C ILE A 7 2.71 -4.54 -1.07
N VAL A 8 2.37 -5.77 -0.70
CA VAL A 8 2.48 -6.96 -1.56
C VAL A 8 1.08 -7.39 -2.01
N GLY A 9 0.87 -7.45 -3.32
CA GLY A 9 -0.42 -7.56 -3.98
C GLY A 9 -0.96 -6.19 -4.41
N SER A 10 -1.78 -6.18 -5.47
CA SER A 10 -2.37 -4.96 -6.05
C SER A 10 -3.88 -5.08 -6.33
N GLY A 11 -4.51 -6.18 -5.91
CA GLY A 11 -5.95 -6.38 -6.04
C GLY A 11 -6.80 -5.58 -5.05
N PHE A 12 -8.07 -5.97 -4.93
CA PHE A 12 -9.07 -5.28 -4.11
C PHE A 12 -8.63 -5.01 -2.66
N VAL A 13 -8.12 -6.03 -1.96
CA VAL A 13 -7.73 -5.90 -0.55
C VAL A 13 -6.51 -4.99 -0.39
N ALA A 14 -5.54 -5.07 -1.30
CA ALA A 14 -4.38 -4.19 -1.30
C ALA A 14 -4.81 -2.72 -1.48
N SER A 15 -5.78 -2.48 -2.35
CA SER A 15 -6.37 -1.14 -2.57
C SER A 15 -7.07 -0.61 -1.33
N LEU A 16 -7.82 -1.44 -0.60
CA LEU A 16 -8.44 -1.04 0.67
C LEU A 16 -7.40 -0.65 1.73
N HIS A 17 -6.33 -1.43 1.86
CA HIS A 17 -5.24 -1.10 2.78
C HIS A 17 -4.53 0.19 2.37
N ALA A 18 -4.25 0.37 1.08
CA ALA A 18 -3.64 1.60 0.58
C ALA A 18 -4.50 2.82 0.89
N GLN A 19 -5.83 2.72 0.71
CA GLN A 19 -6.77 3.80 1.02
C GLN A 19 -6.81 4.12 2.52
N ALA A 20 -6.86 3.10 3.37
CA ALA A 20 -6.85 3.28 4.82
C ALA A 20 -5.53 3.91 5.31
N LEU A 21 -4.39 3.43 4.79
CA LEU A 21 -3.07 3.93 5.15
C LEU A 21 -2.86 5.39 4.75
N ARG A 22 -3.45 5.86 3.64
CA ARG A 22 -3.43 7.29 3.28
C ARG A 22 -4.15 8.20 4.28
N GLN A 23 -5.02 7.66 5.12
CA GLN A 23 -5.70 8.40 6.18
C GLN A 23 -4.93 8.36 7.52
N ALA A 24 -3.87 7.56 7.62
CA ALA A 24 -3.07 7.44 8.84
C ALA A 24 -1.96 8.52 8.86
N PRO A 25 -1.91 9.38 9.90
CA PRO A 25 -1.05 10.58 9.90
C PRO A 25 0.47 10.30 9.96
N ASP A 26 0.88 9.09 10.36
CA ASP A 26 2.29 8.68 10.45
C ASP A 26 2.62 7.52 9.47
N ALA A 27 1.87 7.37 8.38
CA ALA A 27 2.09 6.31 7.39
C ALA A 27 2.46 6.87 6.01
N GLU A 28 3.49 6.28 5.40
CA GLU A 28 3.90 6.56 4.03
C GLU A 28 4.03 5.26 3.24
N ILE A 29 3.25 5.12 2.16
CA ILE A 29 3.39 3.99 1.24
C ILE A 29 4.55 4.31 0.29
N VAL A 30 5.60 3.50 0.33
CA VAL A 30 6.85 3.74 -0.42
C VAL A 30 7.15 2.67 -1.46
N ALA A 31 6.41 1.55 -1.45
CA ALA A 31 6.59 0.46 -2.39
C ALA A 31 5.29 -0.32 -2.61
N ALA A 32 5.15 -0.88 -3.81
CA ALA A 32 4.14 -1.87 -4.14
C ALA A 32 4.78 -2.96 -5.01
N ALA A 33 4.39 -4.22 -4.80
CA ALA A 33 4.85 -5.35 -5.60
C ALA A 33 3.68 -6.28 -5.91
N SER A 34 3.60 -6.78 -7.14
CA SER A 34 2.61 -7.77 -7.55
C SER A 34 3.25 -8.76 -8.53
N PRO A 35 2.76 -10.02 -8.59
CA PRO A 35 3.27 -11.01 -9.52
C PRO A 35 2.86 -10.74 -10.98
N SER A 36 1.93 -9.82 -11.24
CA SER A 36 1.41 -9.51 -12.59
C SER A 36 1.54 -8.03 -12.89
N ALA A 37 2.16 -7.68 -14.02
CA ALA A 37 2.32 -6.28 -14.43
C ALA A 37 1.01 -5.51 -14.67
N GLU A 38 -0.10 -6.23 -14.89
CA GLU A 38 -1.41 -5.65 -15.20
C GLU A 38 -2.18 -5.10 -13.98
N HIS A 39 -1.75 -5.43 -12.75
CA HIS A 39 -2.40 -4.98 -11.52
C HIS A 39 -1.49 -4.07 -10.70
#